data_AF-A0A126TRM4-F1
#
_entry.id   AF-A0A126TRM4-F1
#
_cell.length_a   1.000
_cell.length_b   1.000
_cell.length_c   1.000
_cell.angle_alpha   90.00
_cell.angle_beta   90.00
_cell.angle_gamma   90.00
#
_symmetry.space_group_name_H-M   'P 1'
#
loop_
_entity.id
_entity.type
_entity.pdbx_description
1 polymer ?
#
loop_
_entity_poly.entity_id
_entity_poly.type
_entity_poly.pdbx_seq_one_letter_code
_entity_poly.pdbx_strand_id
1 'polypeptide(L)' 'CGESCVFLPCFIIPGCSCKDKVCYLNHVIASTAKT' A
#
# COMPACT_ATOMS: atom_id res chain seq x y z
N CYS A 1 -4.47 -6.24 0.00
CA CYS A 1 -3.50 -6.73 1.01
C CYS A 1 -4.11 -6.91 2.37
N GLY A 2 -5.30 -6.36 2.64
CA GLY A 2 -6.00 -6.61 3.90
C GLY A 2 -5.52 -5.74 5.06
N GLU A 3 -4.59 -4.82 4.78
CA GLU A 3 -4.09 -3.85 5.74
C GLU A 3 -4.79 -2.50 5.52
N SER A 4 -4.79 -1.68 6.56
CA SER A 4 -5.25 -0.29 6.48
C SER A 4 -4.06 0.64 6.61
N CYS A 5 -3.96 1.64 5.73
CA CYS A 5 -2.88 2.61 5.74
C CYS A 5 -3.28 3.96 6.34
N VAL A 6 -4.12 3.91 7.39
CA VAL A 6 -4.62 5.11 8.10
C VAL A 6 -3.52 5.71 8.99
N PHE A 7 -2.76 4.84 9.68
CA PHE A 7 -1.74 5.23 10.67
C PHE A 7 -0.34 4.77 10.28
N LEU A 8 -0.20 3.61 9.65
CA LEU A 8 1.06 3.05 9.19
C LEU A 8 1.02 2.80 7.67
N PRO A 9 2.14 2.92 6.96
CA PRO A 9 2.22 2.48 5.57
C PRO A 9 1.97 0.97 5.43
N CYS A 10 1.58 0.52 4.24
CA CYS A 10 1.43 -0.90 3.92
C CYS A 10 2.81 -1.58 4.00
N PHE A 11 3.01 -2.43 5.01
CA PHE A 11 4.33 -2.98 5.36
C PHE A 11 4.30 -4.50 5.58
N ILE A 12 3.13 -5.07 5.84
CA ILE A 12 2.98 -6.50 6.12
C ILE A 12 3.20 -7.31 4.85
N ILE A 13 2.75 -6.79 3.70
CA ILE A 13 2.89 -7.48 2.43
C ILE A 13 3.61 -6.58 1.41
N PRO A 14 4.79 -6.98 0.91
CA PRO A 14 5.47 -6.24 -0.14
C PRO A 14 4.65 -6.28 -1.44
N GLY A 15 4.64 -5.16 -2.19
CA GLY A 15 3.84 -5.02 -3.41
C GLY A 15 2.43 -4.45 -3.17
N CYS A 16 2.15 -4.01 -1.95
CA CYS A 16 0.90 -3.36 -1.58
C CYS A 16 1.04 -1.85 -1.60
N SER A 17 0.01 -1.14 -2.03
CA SER A 17 0.00 0.32 -2.01
C SER A 17 -1.24 0.85 -1.32
N CYS A 18 -1.06 2.00 -0.67
CA CYS A 18 -2.12 2.69 0.03
C CYS A 18 -3.01 3.47 -0.94
N LYS A 19 -4.31 3.20 -0.92
CA LYS A 19 -5.32 4.02 -1.60
C LYS A 19 -6.55 4.10 -0.71
N ASP A 20 -7.14 5.27 -0.55
CA ASP A 20 -8.34 5.46 0.28
C ASP A 20 -8.19 4.90 1.73
N LYS A 21 -6.99 5.04 2.30
CA LYS A 21 -6.62 4.50 3.62
C LYS A 21 -6.70 2.97 3.74
N VAL A 22 -6.77 2.26 2.62
CA VAL A 22 -6.75 0.80 2.53
C VAL A 22 -5.59 0.35 1.65
N CYS A 23 -4.93 -0.73 2.05
CA CYS A 23 -3.81 -1.31 1.30
C CYS A 23 -4.33 -2.31 0.25
N TYR A 24 -4.26 -1.90 -1.01
CA TYR A 24 -4.62 -2.72 -2.15
C TYR A 24 -3.38 -3.39 -2.73
N LEU A 25 -3.57 -4.63 -3.20
CA LEU A 25 -2.52 -5.35 -3.92
C LEU A 25 -2.55 -4.82 -5.35
N ASN A 26 -1.55 -4.01 -5.70
CA ASN A 26 -1.47 -3.48 -7.05
C ASN A 26 -0.79 -4.51 -7.95
N HIS A 27 -1.52 -5.03 -8.93
CA HIS A 27 -0.89 -5.66 -10.12
C HIS A 27 -0.33 -4.58 -11.08
N VAL A 28 0.24 -3.50 -10.50
CA VAL A 28 0.95 -2.43 -11.19
C VAL A 28 2.17 -2.12 -10.35
N ILE A 29 3.26 -2.80 -10.71
CA ILE A 29 4.61 -2.55 -10.22
C ILE A 29 5.01 -1.12 -10.65
N ALA A 30 5.65 -0.38 -9.75
CA ALA A 30 6.29 0.94 -9.94
C ALA A 30 5.37 2.19 -9.97
N SER A 31 5.11 2.76 -8.79
CA SER A 31 5.22 4.21 -8.51
C SER A 31 4.67 4.53 -7.13
N THR A 32 5.24 5.54 -6.49
CA THR A 32 4.75 6.18 -5.26
C THR A 32 5.22 5.63 -3.91
N ALA A 33 6.51 5.29 -3.80
CA ALA A 33 7.24 5.77 -2.62
C ALA A 33 7.59 7.24 -2.87
N LYS A 34 6.65 8.16 -2.60
CA LYS A 34 6.96 9.58 -2.51
C LYS A 34 7.35 9.87 -1.07
N THR A 35 8.67 9.97 -0.91
CA THR A 35 9.43 10.51 0.24
C THR A 35 9.52 9.63 1.47
#